data_AF-A0A7W3NI06-F1
#
_entry.id   AF-A0A7W3NI06-F1
#
_cell.length_a   1.000
_cell.length_b   1.000
_cell.length_c   1.000
_cell.angle_alpha   90.00
_cell.angle_beta   90.00
_cell.angle_gamma   90.00
#
_symmetry.space_group_name_H-M   'P 1'
#
loop_
_entity.id
_entity.type
_entity.pdbx_description
1 polymer ?
#
loop_
_entity_poly.entity_id
_entity_poly.type
_entity_poly.pdbx_seq_one_letter_code
_entity_poly.pdbx_strand_id
1 'polypeptide(L)'
;MDIEAFFSSGDGWARPWVLNVALVESLRFGPAAGHTDLDVAIALTRLLHYDFVCHGTDGKGGHLDDDNVPIVIKAHRSVLERLALEPPAWPFRTFDGPRGFGTYWRDNGMSGSWKARRDRIEQVLGPTRDALEDLQELE
;
A
#
# COMPACT_ATOMS: atom_id res chain seq x y z
N MET A 1 10.72 -9.85 -1.39
CA MET A 1 11.17 -8.61 -0.69
C MET A 1 10.33 -8.39 0.57
N ASP A 2 10.89 -7.89 1.68
CA ASP A 2 10.11 -7.53 2.88
C ASP A 2 9.70 -6.05 2.86
N ILE A 3 8.60 -5.69 3.53
CA ILE A 3 8.10 -4.31 3.67
C ILE A 3 9.19 -3.41 4.26
N GLU A 4 9.94 -3.90 5.24
CA GLU A 4 11.01 -3.15 5.92
C GLU A 4 12.07 -2.62 4.95
N ALA A 5 12.27 -3.29 3.80
CA ALA A 5 13.25 -2.87 2.79
C ALA A 5 12.91 -1.53 2.13
N PHE A 6 11.67 -1.05 2.22
CA PHE A 6 11.27 0.27 1.74
C PHE A 6 11.61 1.40 2.72
N PHE A 7 12.05 1.08 3.93
CA PHE A 7 12.23 2.03 5.00
C PHE A 7 13.70 2.11 5.42
N SER A 8 14.10 3.29 5.87
CA SER A 8 15.32 3.47 6.66
C SER A 8 14.93 3.53 8.14
N SER A 9 15.87 3.15 9.02
CA SER A 9 15.66 3.31 10.46
C SER A 9 15.45 4.78 10.79
N GLY A 10 14.29 5.12 11.36
CA GLY A 10 14.05 6.45 11.91
C GLY A 10 14.92 6.71 13.14
N ASP A 11 15.08 7.98 13.48
CA ASP A 11 15.78 8.50 14.64
C ASP A 11 14.97 8.34 15.95
N GLY A 12 14.51 7.10 16.23
CA GLY A 12 14.06 6.66 17.56
C GLY A 12 12.68 7.16 18.06
N TRP A 13 11.99 6.26 18.77
CA TRP A 13 10.75 6.38 19.57
C TRP A 13 9.47 6.99 18.96
N ALA A 14 9.53 8.01 18.10
CA ALA A 14 8.35 8.72 17.59
C ALA A 14 7.85 8.19 16.22
N ARG A 15 8.75 7.82 15.32
CA ARG A 15 8.46 7.21 14.02
C ARG A 15 9.54 6.18 13.69
N PRO A 16 9.32 4.89 13.99
CA PRO A 16 10.36 3.87 13.76
C PRO A 16 10.71 3.70 12.27
N TRP A 17 9.80 4.10 11.38
CA TRP A 17 9.90 3.91 9.94
C TRP A 17 9.95 5.26 9.21
N VAL A 18 11.00 5.46 8.40
CA VAL A 18 11.09 6.58 7.46
C VAL A 18 11.13 6.00 6.05
N LEU A 19 10.12 6.30 5.24
CA LEU A 19 10.06 5.78 3.86
C LEU A 19 11.28 6.26 3.08
N ASN A 20 11.99 5.33 2.45
CA ASN A 20 13.02 5.68 1.47
C ASN A 20 12.34 6.11 0.17
N VAL A 21 11.93 7.38 0.12
CA VAL A 21 11.20 7.96 -1.02
C VAL A 21 11.97 7.76 -2.33
N ALA A 22 13.29 7.97 -2.32
CA ALA A 22 14.11 7.80 -3.52
C ALA A 22 14.06 6.36 -4.06
N LEU A 23 14.14 5.36 -3.17
CA LEU A 23 13.96 3.96 -3.54
C LEU A 23 12.56 3.72 -4.12
N VAL A 24 11.50 4.10 -3.40
CA VAL A 24 10.12 3.82 -3.83
C VAL A 24 9.78 4.53 -5.15
N GLU A 25 10.24 5.75 -5.35
CA GLU A 25 10.07 6.45 -6.62
C GLU A 25 10.84 5.78 -7.77
N SER A 26 12.02 5.23 -7.51
CA SER A 26 12.79 4.50 -8.52
C SER A 26 12.07 3.24 -9.02
N LEU A 27 11.23 2.61 -8.17
CA LEU A 27 10.44 1.42 -8.52
C LEU A 27 9.45 1.67 -9.68
N ARG A 28 9.17 2.93 -9.99
CA ARG A 28 8.35 3.30 -11.15
C ARG A 28 9.02 2.98 -12.48
N PHE A 29 10.35 2.86 -12.49
CA PHE A 29 11.15 2.70 -13.70
C PHE A 29 11.76 1.30 -13.84
N GLY A 30 11.72 0.48 -12.79
CA GLY A 30 12.20 -0.89 -12.80
C GLY A 30 12.25 -1.47 -11.39
N PRO A 31 12.49 -2.78 -11.22
CA PRO A 31 12.59 -3.38 -9.90
C PRO A 31 13.85 -2.92 -9.17
N ALA A 32 13.82 -2.99 -7.82
CA ALA A 32 15.01 -2.79 -7.01
C ALA A 32 16.06 -3.87 -7.31
N ALA A 33 17.34 -3.52 -7.18
CA ALA A 33 18.44 -4.46 -7.42
C ALA A 33 18.30 -5.72 -6.55
N GLY A 34 18.36 -6.89 -7.17
CA GLY A 34 18.22 -8.17 -6.48
C GLY A 34 16.78 -8.63 -6.23
N HIS A 35 15.77 -7.91 -6.71
CA HIS A 35 14.36 -8.28 -6.61
C HIS A 35 13.69 -8.33 -7.98
N THR A 36 12.69 -9.20 -8.13
CA THR A 36 11.81 -9.21 -9.31
C THR A 36 10.70 -8.19 -9.17
N ASP A 37 10.01 -7.86 -10.27
CA ASP A 37 8.81 -7.02 -10.20
C ASP A 37 7.70 -7.69 -9.36
N LEU A 38 7.61 -9.03 -9.39
CA LEU A 38 6.66 -9.79 -8.57
C LEU A 38 6.95 -9.63 -7.07
N ASP A 39 8.20 -9.78 -6.66
CA ASP A 39 8.68 -9.56 -5.30
C ASP A 39 8.28 -8.18 -4.77
N VAL A 40 8.52 -7.15 -5.59
CA VAL A 40 8.24 -5.75 -5.26
C VAL A 40 6.73 -5.51 -5.20
N ALA A 41 5.96 -6.05 -6.15
CA ALA A 41 4.51 -5.91 -6.20
C ALA A 41 3.83 -6.52 -4.96
N ILE A 42 4.26 -7.71 -4.53
CA ILE A 42 3.76 -8.36 -3.32
C ILE A 42 4.04 -7.49 -2.09
N ALA A 43 5.28 -7.00 -1.94
CA ALA A 43 5.66 -6.18 -0.81
C ALA A 43 4.88 -4.85 -0.75
N LEU A 44 4.74 -4.15 -1.89
CA LEU A 44 3.95 -2.91 -1.98
C LEU A 44 2.45 -3.14 -1.71
N THR A 45 1.88 -4.26 -2.20
CA THR A 45 0.49 -4.64 -1.94
C THR A 45 0.25 -4.88 -0.46
N ARG A 46 1.16 -5.60 0.21
CA ARG A 46 1.08 -5.85 1.66
C ARG A 46 1.22 -4.56 2.47
N LEU A 47 2.15 -3.69 2.10
CA LEU A 47 2.32 -2.39 2.76
C LEU A 47 1.05 -1.55 2.68
N LEU A 48 0.50 -1.35 1.47
CA LEU A 48 -0.74 -0.58 1.29
C LEU A 48 -1.91 -1.21 2.05
N HIS A 49 -2.07 -2.53 1.98
CA HIS A 49 -3.13 -3.23 2.71
C HIS A 49 -3.02 -3.01 4.22
N TYR A 50 -1.85 -3.31 4.80
CA TYR A 50 -1.62 -3.21 6.24
C TYR A 50 -1.88 -1.80 6.74
N ASP A 51 -1.32 -0.79 6.07
CA ASP A 51 -1.41 0.59 6.51
C ASP A 51 -2.83 1.17 6.39
N PHE A 52 -3.55 0.88 5.30
CA PHE A 52 -4.94 1.31 5.19
C PHE A 52 -5.86 0.60 6.21
N VAL A 53 -5.62 -0.68 6.49
CA VAL A 53 -6.36 -1.39 7.55
C VAL A 53 -6.04 -0.82 8.94
N CYS A 54 -4.76 -0.55 9.22
CA CYS A 54 -4.33 0.10 10.46
C CYS A 54 -5.02 1.45 10.63
N HIS A 55 -4.90 2.36 9.65
CA HIS A 55 -5.54 3.66 9.66
C HIS A 55 -7.07 3.56 9.78
N GLY A 56 -7.67 2.57 9.11
CA GLY A 56 -9.10 2.29 9.16
C GLY A 56 -9.62 1.77 10.49
N THR A 57 -8.78 1.35 11.44
CA THR A 57 -9.23 0.67 12.66
C THR A 57 -8.73 1.34 13.93
N ASP A 58 -7.67 0.82 14.56
CA ASP A 58 -7.13 1.35 15.81
C ASP A 58 -6.01 2.38 15.62
N GLY A 59 -5.54 2.58 14.37
CA GLY A 59 -4.48 3.52 14.02
C GLY A 59 -3.10 3.14 14.57
N LYS A 60 -2.90 1.92 15.06
CA LYS A 60 -1.65 1.50 15.70
C LYS A 60 -0.75 0.73 14.74
N GLY A 61 0.46 1.25 14.53
CA GLY A 61 1.54 0.53 13.86
C GLY A 61 1.70 0.81 12.36
N GLY A 62 0.95 1.75 11.78
CA GLY A 62 1.13 2.17 10.39
C GLY A 62 2.53 2.70 10.09
N HIS A 63 3.03 2.43 8.89
CA HIS A 63 4.39 2.77 8.47
C HIS A 63 4.45 4.10 7.69
N LEU A 64 3.43 4.37 6.90
CA LEU A 64 3.27 5.53 6.04
C LEU A 64 2.55 6.63 6.79
N ASP A 65 2.86 7.87 6.39
CA ASP A 65 2.02 9.03 6.65
C ASP A 65 1.28 9.43 5.36
N ASP A 66 0.41 10.43 5.50
CA ASP A 66 -0.50 10.88 4.44
C ASP A 66 0.24 11.32 3.15
N ASP A 67 1.42 11.91 3.31
CA ASP A 67 2.27 12.40 2.22
C ASP A 67 2.91 11.25 1.42
N ASN A 68 3.20 10.13 2.11
CA ASN A 68 3.87 8.98 1.51
C ASN A 68 2.92 8.01 0.81
N VAL A 69 1.64 7.94 1.19
CA VAL A 69 0.64 7.06 0.55
C VAL A 69 0.55 7.25 -0.98
N PRO A 70 0.44 8.49 -1.51
CA PRO A 70 0.40 8.68 -2.97
C PRO A 70 1.66 8.20 -3.70
N ILE A 71 2.82 8.21 -3.05
CA ILE A 71 4.09 7.76 -3.63
C ILE A 71 4.06 6.24 -3.80
N VAL A 72 3.67 5.52 -2.74
CA VAL A 72 3.56 4.06 -2.74
C VAL A 72 2.48 3.59 -3.73
N ILE A 73 1.32 4.26 -3.80
CA ILE A 73 0.27 3.94 -4.79
C ILE A 73 0.79 4.07 -6.24
N LYS A 74 1.59 5.10 -6.54
CA LYS A 74 2.16 5.30 -7.89
C LYS A 74 3.21 4.23 -8.23
N ALA A 75 4.06 3.88 -7.27
CA ALA A 75 5.03 2.81 -7.43
C ALA A 75 4.33 1.47 -7.67
N HIS A 76 3.36 1.14 -6.83
CA HIS A 76 2.54 -0.08 -6.93
C HIS A 76 1.89 -0.21 -8.31
N ARG A 77 1.21 0.85 -8.76
CA ARG A 77 0.63 0.91 -10.11
C ARG A 77 1.67 0.59 -11.19
N SER A 78 2.82 1.27 -11.15
CA SER A 78 3.85 1.14 -12.19
C SER A 78 4.44 -0.27 -12.23
N VAL A 79 4.59 -0.91 -11.07
CA VAL A 79 5.10 -2.29 -10.97
C VAL A 79 4.07 -3.29 -11.50
N LEU A 80 2.78 -3.13 -11.14
CA LEU A 80 1.71 -4.00 -11.66
C LEU A 80 1.56 -3.90 -13.18
N GLU A 81 1.63 -2.69 -13.74
CA GLU A 81 1.57 -2.49 -15.19
C GLU A 81 2.71 -3.22 -15.92
N ARG A 82 3.91 -3.30 -15.33
CA ARG A 82 5.04 -4.09 -15.88
C ARG A 82 4.83 -5.59 -15.81
N LEU A 83 4.07 -6.08 -14.83
CA LEU A 83 3.62 -7.47 -14.74
C LEU A 83 2.41 -7.77 -15.63
N ALA A 84 1.97 -6.81 -16.46
CA ALA A 84 0.75 -6.90 -17.26
C ALA A 84 -0.53 -7.16 -16.41
N LEU A 85 -0.52 -6.72 -15.15
CA LEU A 85 -1.68 -6.77 -14.25
C LEU A 85 -2.40 -5.42 -14.24
N GLU A 86 -3.72 -5.45 -14.08
CA GLU A 86 -4.53 -4.23 -13.93
C GLU A 86 -4.35 -3.63 -12.52
N PRO A 87 -3.94 -2.36 -12.40
CA PRO A 87 -3.80 -1.71 -11.10
C PRO A 87 -5.15 -1.47 -10.39
N PRO A 88 -5.20 -1.50 -9.04
CA PRO A 88 -6.41 -1.18 -8.30
C PRO A 88 -7.00 0.19 -8.64
N ALA A 89 -8.32 0.23 -8.81
CA ALA A 89 -9.08 1.46 -8.90
C ALA A 89 -9.31 2.04 -7.50
N TRP A 90 -8.36 2.87 -7.05
CA TRP A 90 -8.46 3.51 -5.75
C TRP A 90 -9.60 4.57 -5.71
N PRO A 91 -10.47 4.57 -4.69
CA PRO A 91 -11.47 5.64 -4.50
C PRO A 91 -10.98 6.78 -3.59
N PHE A 92 -9.85 6.58 -2.92
CA PHE A 92 -9.11 7.55 -2.12
C PHE A 92 -7.62 7.54 -2.55
N ARG A 93 -6.82 8.52 -2.13
CA ARG A 93 -5.40 8.63 -2.49
C ARG A 93 -4.48 8.90 -1.30
N THR A 94 -5.06 9.14 -0.15
CA THR A 94 -4.43 9.53 1.11
C THR A 94 -5.18 8.83 2.24
N PHE A 95 -4.68 8.90 3.47
CA PHE A 95 -5.41 8.49 4.65
C PHE A 95 -6.48 9.54 5.01
N ASP A 96 -6.08 10.80 5.07
CA ASP A 96 -6.89 11.93 5.51
C ASP A 96 -7.16 12.95 4.37
N GLY A 97 -7.92 14.00 4.68
CA GLY A 97 -8.24 15.06 3.72
C GLY A 97 -9.37 14.72 2.72
N PRO A 98 -9.63 15.59 1.72
CA PRO A 98 -10.79 15.46 0.82
C PRO A 98 -10.78 14.22 -0.07
N ARG A 99 -9.60 13.67 -0.37
CA ARG A 99 -9.42 12.41 -1.11
C ARG A 99 -8.94 11.27 -0.20
N GLY A 100 -9.10 11.41 1.11
CA GLY A 100 -8.63 10.45 2.10
C GLY A 100 -9.59 9.29 2.32
N PHE A 101 -9.05 8.14 2.72
CA PHE A 101 -9.84 6.99 3.14
C PHE A 101 -10.77 7.34 4.32
N GLY A 102 -10.30 8.18 5.24
CA GLY A 102 -11.08 8.69 6.36
C GLY A 102 -12.33 9.45 5.94
N THR A 103 -12.23 10.27 4.89
CA THR A 103 -13.37 10.98 4.30
C THR A 103 -14.28 10.02 3.56
N TYR A 104 -13.70 9.17 2.72
CA TYR A 104 -14.45 8.16 1.98
C TYR A 104 -15.32 7.30 2.89
N TRP A 105 -14.77 6.74 3.98
CA TRP A 105 -15.54 5.83 4.82
C TRP A 105 -16.65 6.55 5.59
N ARG A 106 -16.48 7.83 5.92
CA ARG A 106 -17.50 8.63 6.60
C ARG A 106 -18.67 8.88 5.66
N ASP A 107 -18.37 9.27 4.43
CA ASP A 107 -19.37 9.57 3.39
C ASP A 107 -20.12 8.31 2.94
N ASN A 108 -19.52 7.12 3.12
CA ASN A 108 -20.11 5.83 2.78
C ASN A 108 -20.68 5.07 3.99
N GLY A 109 -20.92 5.75 5.12
CA GLY A 109 -21.64 5.16 6.27
C GLY A 109 -20.87 4.11 7.07
N MET A 110 -19.54 4.10 7.00
CA MET A 110 -18.68 3.08 7.64
C MET A 110 -18.10 3.53 8.99
N SER A 111 -18.49 4.69 9.53
CA SER A 111 -17.93 5.29 10.74
C SER A 111 -18.05 4.41 12.00
N GLY A 112 -19.00 3.48 12.07
CA GLY A 112 -19.18 2.57 13.21
C GLY A 112 -18.68 1.14 12.99
N SER A 113 -18.06 0.82 11.85
CA SER A 113 -17.74 -0.57 11.49
C SER A 113 -16.31 -0.73 10.96
N TRP A 114 -15.41 -1.18 11.83
CA TRP A 114 -14.06 -1.60 11.43
C TRP A 114 -14.09 -2.72 10.40
N LYS A 115 -15.06 -3.63 10.50
CA LYS A 115 -15.26 -4.67 9.48
C LYS A 115 -15.56 -4.06 8.11
N ALA A 116 -16.50 -3.12 8.01
CA ALA A 116 -16.83 -2.50 6.73
C ALA A 116 -15.64 -1.76 6.10
N ARG A 117 -14.79 -1.14 6.93
CA ARG A 117 -13.57 -0.48 6.47
C ARG A 117 -12.55 -1.50 5.95
N ARG A 118 -12.32 -2.61 6.68
CA ARG A 118 -11.45 -3.71 6.21
C ARG A 118 -11.97 -4.35 4.93
N ASP A 119 -13.27 -4.68 4.89
CA ASP A 119 -13.93 -5.24 3.71
C ASP A 119 -13.79 -4.28 2.51
N ARG A 120 -13.77 -2.96 2.73
CA ARG A 120 -13.53 -1.98 1.67
C ARG A 120 -12.09 -2.01 1.16
N ILE A 121 -11.09 -2.16 2.04
CA ILE A 121 -9.69 -2.32 1.61
C ILE A 121 -9.52 -3.65 0.84
N GLU A 122 -10.16 -4.71 1.32
CA GLU A 122 -10.18 -6.01 0.65
C GLU A 122 -10.81 -5.93 -0.75
N GLN A 123 -11.89 -5.19 -0.93
CA GLN A 123 -12.47 -4.95 -2.26
C GLN A 123 -11.53 -4.21 -3.22
N VAL A 124 -10.60 -3.39 -2.71
CA VAL A 124 -9.66 -2.63 -3.52
C VAL A 124 -8.43 -3.47 -3.86
N LEU A 125 -7.88 -4.19 -2.87
CA LEU A 125 -6.58 -4.88 -3.01
C LEU A 125 -6.67 -6.40 -3.16
N GLY A 126 -7.79 -7.02 -2.79
CA GLY A 126 -8.00 -8.47 -2.87
C GLY A 126 -7.74 -9.03 -4.26
N PRO A 127 -8.35 -8.49 -5.33
CA PRO A 127 -8.10 -8.96 -6.70
C PRO A 127 -6.63 -8.88 -7.12
N THR A 128 -5.91 -7.84 -6.67
CA THR A 128 -4.47 -7.71 -6.93
C THR A 128 -3.67 -8.74 -6.13
N ARG A 129 -4.01 -8.95 -4.85
CA ARG A 129 -3.35 -9.98 -4.03
C ARG A 129 -3.51 -11.35 -4.68
N ASP A 130 -4.73 -11.72 -5.05
CA ASP A 130 -5.05 -13.02 -5.64
C ASP A 130 -4.29 -13.22 -6.96
N ALA A 131 -4.24 -12.20 -7.84
CA ALA A 131 -3.45 -12.27 -9.08
C ALA A 131 -1.94 -12.40 -8.87
N LEU A 132 -1.39 -11.80 -7.80
CA LEU A 132 0.01 -11.95 -7.45
C LEU A 132 0.32 -13.32 -6.84
N GLU A 133 -0.62 -13.91 -6.10
CA GLU A 133 -0.54 -15.29 -5.61
C GLU A 133 -0.53 -16.28 -6.78
N ASP A 134 -1.43 -16.12 -7.75
CA ASP A 134 -1.45 -16.95 -8.97
C ASP A 134 -0.11 -16.88 -9.73
N LEU A 135 0.49 -15.68 -9.87
CA LEU A 135 1.80 -15.53 -10.52
C LEU A 135 2.93 -16.20 -9.73
N GLN A 136 2.87 -16.16 -8.40
CA GLN A 136 3.88 -16.78 -7.54
C GLN A 136 3.82 -18.31 -7.57
N GLU A 137 2.64 -18.90 -7.74
CA GLU A 137 2.49 -20.36 -7.90
C GLU A 137 3.04 -20.88 -9.25
N LEU A 138 3.27 -20.01 -10.22
CA LEU A 138 3.83 -20.34 -11.53
C LEU A 138 5.37 -20.29 -11.59
N GLU A 139 6.04 -19.75 -10.57
CA GLU A 139 7.51 -19.78 -10.42
C GLU A 139 8.05 -21.16 -10.01
#